data_AF-A0A9W7BRM8-F1
#
_entry.id   AF-A0A9W7BRM8-F1
#
_cell.length_a   1.000
_cell.length_b   1.000
_cell.length_c   1.000
_cell.angle_alpha   90.00
_cell.angle_beta   90.00
_cell.angle_gamma   90.00
#
_symmetry.space_group_name_H-M   'P 1'
#
loop_
_entity.id
_entity.type
_entity.pdbx_description
1 polymer ?
#
loop_
_entity_poly.entity_id
_entity_poly.type
_entity_poly.pdbx_seq_one_letter_code
_entity_poly.pdbx_strand_id
1 'polypeptide(L)'
;MSKVLLFVLFPAFCAALSGFGASSSTFSPEAKLYLQKCDNNLDAAQAMHFKEQVEKLPPATQYALQKKDASVHDLLVSLTWDSVAMFLPPKPPPAPPKALRSKLKSIASACSGSLLDIGCGDGSLIPHLRKMKDFDSSGYHGLDSSPLMIKLASASYPKLSFSSETFDSKFDPPTKFTTVLFSASLQFFKEPTETLKFARTLLTEDLGRIVVTHVNGASFVRNERKLNPNLVLEELPSETELEKVAGELGMDLHFGEGSDDFYLATLSL
;
A
#
# COMPACT_ATOMS: atom_id res chain seq x y z
N MET A 1 28.25 6.76 7.89
CA MET A 1 27.10 6.16 7.16
C MET A 1 27.34 6.29 5.67
N SER A 2 27.41 5.18 4.94
CA SER A 2 27.69 5.19 3.50
C SER A 2 26.55 5.87 2.72
N LYS A 3 26.88 6.79 1.82
CA LYS A 3 25.95 7.56 0.95
C LYS A 3 25.05 6.69 0.05
N VAL A 4 25.26 5.38 0.03
CA VAL A 4 24.65 4.43 -0.92
C VAL A 4 23.23 4.00 -0.52
N LEU A 5 22.84 4.03 0.76
CA LEU A 5 21.50 3.58 1.18
C LEU A 5 20.39 4.58 0.84
N LEU A 6 20.73 5.87 0.77
CA LEU A 6 19.76 6.97 0.62
C LEU A 6 19.34 7.23 -0.84
N PHE A 7 20.23 6.94 -1.80
CA PHE A 7 20.05 7.28 -3.22
C PHE A 7 19.14 6.31 -3.99
N VAL A 8 18.87 5.14 -3.42
CA VAL A 8 18.20 4.05 -4.15
C VAL A 8 16.68 4.05 -3.94
N LEU A 9 16.20 4.46 -2.76
CA LEU A 9 14.79 4.31 -2.35
C LEU A 9 13.78 5.29 -2.97
N PHE A 10 14.20 6.48 -3.40
CA PHE A 10 13.26 7.59 -3.62
C PHE A 10 12.96 8.04 -5.08
N PRO A 11 13.85 7.90 -6.10
CA PRO A 11 13.56 8.46 -7.43
C PRO A 11 12.30 7.88 -8.11
N ALA A 12 11.90 6.65 -7.76
CA ALA A 12 10.73 5.98 -8.34
C ALA A 12 9.39 6.38 -7.68
N PHE A 13 9.41 6.77 -6.41
CA PHE A 13 8.20 7.08 -5.63
C PHE A 13 7.59 8.43 -6.01
N CYS A 14 8.43 9.41 -6.39
CA CYS A 14 7.96 10.73 -6.81
C CYS A 14 7.09 10.69 -8.07
N ALA A 15 7.23 9.68 -8.94
CA ALA A 15 6.35 9.52 -10.10
C ALA A 15 4.88 9.27 -9.67
N ALA A 16 4.65 8.54 -8.59
CA ALA A 16 3.30 8.32 -8.03
C ALA A 16 2.74 9.59 -7.37
N LEU A 17 3.59 10.45 -6.79
CA LEU A 17 3.20 11.72 -6.19
C LEU A 17 3.09 12.88 -7.18
N SER A 18 3.74 12.79 -8.34
CA SER A 18 3.74 13.82 -9.40
C SER A 18 2.35 14.12 -9.97
N GLY A 19 1.38 13.21 -9.76
CA GLY A 19 -0.02 13.40 -10.11
C GLY A 19 -0.86 14.21 -9.10
N PHE A 20 -0.31 14.55 -7.93
CA PHE A 20 -1.07 15.12 -6.82
C PHE A 20 -0.89 16.62 -6.58
N GLY A 21 -0.09 17.33 -7.40
CA GLY A 21 -0.12 18.80 -7.48
C GLY A 21 -0.02 19.53 -6.14
N ALA A 22 0.82 19.06 -5.21
CA ALA A 22 0.93 19.64 -3.89
C ALA A 22 1.67 20.98 -3.96
N SER A 23 0.96 22.08 -3.68
CA SER A 23 1.60 23.37 -3.42
C SER A 23 2.25 23.37 -2.03
N SER A 24 3.35 24.08 -1.83
CA SER A 24 4.06 24.16 -0.53
C SER A 24 3.16 24.57 0.66
N SER A 25 2.01 25.20 0.39
CA SER A 25 1.04 25.61 1.42
C SER A 25 0.34 24.43 2.12
N THR A 26 0.26 23.25 1.49
CA THR A 26 -0.57 22.12 1.97
C THR A 26 0.16 21.17 2.93
N PHE A 27 1.46 21.29 3.11
CA PHE A 27 2.22 20.40 4.00
C PHE A 27 2.07 20.78 5.48
N SER A 28 2.26 19.77 6.35
CA SER A 28 2.33 19.96 7.80
C SER A 28 3.48 20.91 8.17
N PRO A 29 3.44 21.57 9.35
CA PRO A 29 4.56 22.39 9.81
C PRO A 29 5.89 21.62 9.85
N GLU A 30 5.86 20.35 10.26
CA GLU A 30 7.03 19.48 10.31
C GLU A 30 7.60 19.19 8.91
N ALA A 31 6.75 18.80 7.96
CA ALA A 31 7.16 18.57 6.58
C ALA A 31 7.74 19.83 5.92
N LYS A 32 7.19 21.01 6.22
CA LYS A 32 7.73 22.31 5.76
C LYS A 32 9.15 22.55 6.26
N LEU A 33 9.47 22.15 7.50
CA LEU A 33 10.83 22.27 8.03
C LEU A 33 11.82 21.37 7.27
N TYR A 34 11.45 20.13 6.96
CA TYR A 34 12.29 19.25 6.14
C TYR A 34 12.47 19.80 4.73
N LEU A 35 11.40 20.25 4.08
CA LEU A 35 11.47 20.88 2.77
C LEU A 35 12.39 22.10 2.78
N GLN A 36 12.29 22.95 3.80
CA GLN A 36 13.16 24.12 3.94
C GLN A 36 14.64 23.74 4.09
N LYS A 37 14.95 22.70 4.87
CA LYS A 37 16.33 22.17 5.03
C LYS A 37 16.89 21.57 3.73
N CYS A 38 16.03 21.22 2.79
CA CYS A 38 16.37 20.54 1.54
C CYS A 38 16.07 21.39 0.30
N ASP A 39 16.06 22.73 0.41
CA ASP A 39 15.82 23.66 -0.71
C ASP A 39 14.51 23.36 -1.49
N ASN A 40 13.47 22.95 -0.78
CA ASN A 40 12.17 22.47 -1.30
C ASN A 40 12.25 21.23 -2.21
N ASN A 41 13.35 20.48 -2.17
CA ASN A 41 13.45 19.18 -2.83
C ASN A 41 12.73 18.11 -1.99
N LEU A 42 11.60 17.62 -2.52
CA LEU A 42 10.76 16.62 -1.84
C LEU A 42 11.50 15.30 -1.60
N ASP A 43 12.23 14.79 -2.60
CA ASP A 43 12.97 13.53 -2.47
C ASP A 43 14.05 13.64 -1.37
N ALA A 44 14.78 14.75 -1.35
CA ALA A 44 15.80 15.00 -0.34
C ALA A 44 15.18 15.18 1.06
N ALA A 45 14.01 15.81 1.15
CA ALA A 45 13.28 15.98 2.40
C ALA A 45 12.74 14.64 2.96
N GLN A 46 12.16 13.80 2.10
CA GLN A 46 11.71 12.45 2.47
C GLN A 46 12.89 11.57 2.89
N ALA A 47 13.98 11.60 2.13
CA ALA A 47 15.21 10.90 2.46
C ALA A 47 15.82 11.36 3.80
N MET A 48 15.82 12.67 4.07
CA MET A 48 16.26 13.23 5.35
C MET A 48 15.38 12.73 6.50
N HIS A 49 14.06 12.78 6.36
CA HIS A 49 13.14 12.26 7.36
C HIS A 49 13.36 10.77 7.62
N PHE A 50 13.44 9.94 6.57
CA PHE A 50 13.73 8.51 6.69
C PHE A 50 15.02 8.25 7.47
N LYS A 51 16.10 8.97 7.11
CA LYS A 51 17.38 8.84 7.81
C LYS A 51 17.26 9.16 9.30
N GLU A 52 16.58 10.25 9.64
CA GLU A 52 16.36 10.63 11.04
C GLU A 52 15.50 9.60 11.79
N GLN A 53 14.52 8.97 11.15
CA GLN A 53 13.75 7.88 11.79
C GLN A 53 14.63 6.64 12.02
N VAL A 54 15.47 6.27 11.06
CA VAL A 54 16.44 5.17 11.23
C VAL A 54 17.41 5.44 12.38
N GLU A 55 17.91 6.68 12.51
CA GLU A 55 18.84 7.06 13.59
C GLU A 55 18.24 6.96 15.00
N LYS A 56 16.91 6.99 15.12
CA LYS A 56 16.19 6.81 16.41
C LYS A 56 16.03 5.34 16.82
N LEU A 57 16.28 4.39 15.91
CA LEU A 57 16.13 2.96 16.19
C LEU A 57 17.27 2.41 17.07
N PRO A 58 17.08 1.26 17.74
CA PRO A 58 18.18 0.58 18.45
C PRO A 58 19.37 0.28 17.51
N PRO A 59 20.63 0.34 17.98
CA PRO A 59 21.81 0.12 17.13
C PRO A 59 21.80 -1.22 16.37
N ALA A 60 21.30 -2.30 16.99
CA ALA A 60 21.17 -3.60 16.35
C ALA A 60 20.22 -3.54 15.14
N THR A 61 19.09 -2.85 15.27
CA THR A 61 18.11 -2.64 14.19
C THR A 61 18.70 -1.77 13.08
N GLN A 62 19.40 -0.69 13.44
CA GLN A 62 20.11 0.14 12.45
C GLN A 62 21.11 -0.68 11.65
N TYR A 63 21.88 -1.53 12.33
CA TYR A 63 22.85 -2.42 11.69
C TYR A 63 22.17 -3.43 10.76
N ALA A 64 21.07 -4.05 11.20
CA ALA A 64 20.27 -4.96 10.38
C ALA A 64 19.73 -4.28 9.11
N LEU A 65 19.20 -3.04 9.22
CA LEU A 65 18.76 -2.25 8.07
C LEU A 65 19.91 -1.94 7.09
N GLN A 66 21.08 -1.58 7.62
CA GLN A 66 22.27 -1.34 6.79
C GLN A 66 22.76 -2.60 6.08
N LYS A 67 22.62 -3.76 6.72
CA LYS A 67 22.95 -5.08 6.16
C LYS A 67 21.85 -5.64 5.27
N LYS A 68 20.69 -4.97 5.18
CA LYS A 68 19.51 -5.43 4.42
C LYS A 68 19.07 -6.81 4.90
N ASP A 69 19.10 -7.01 6.21
CA ASP A 69 18.65 -8.24 6.83
C ASP A 69 17.14 -8.41 6.57
N ALA A 70 16.73 -9.62 6.16
CA ALA A 70 15.34 -9.91 5.88
C ALA A 70 14.43 -9.75 7.11
N SER A 71 14.98 -9.87 8.33
CA SER A 71 14.24 -9.72 9.59
C SER A 71 13.74 -8.30 9.87
N VAL A 72 14.24 -7.29 9.16
CA VAL A 72 13.81 -5.89 9.31
C VAL A 72 13.04 -5.37 8.09
N HIS A 73 12.58 -6.26 7.22
CA HIS A 73 11.87 -5.88 6.00
C HIS A 73 10.55 -5.13 6.30
N ASP A 74 9.70 -5.65 7.18
CA ASP A 74 8.45 -4.98 7.55
C ASP A 74 8.68 -3.58 8.13
N LEU A 75 9.74 -3.44 8.95
CA LEU A 75 10.15 -2.15 9.49
C LEU A 75 10.64 -1.21 8.39
N LEU A 76 11.40 -1.71 7.41
CA LEU A 76 11.83 -0.93 6.26
C LEU A 76 10.63 -0.42 5.45
N VAL A 77 9.64 -1.28 5.20
CA VAL A 77 8.39 -0.91 4.50
C VAL A 77 7.66 0.18 5.28
N SER A 78 7.44 -0.04 6.58
CA SER A 78 6.77 0.92 7.48
C SER A 78 7.47 2.29 7.49
N LEU A 79 8.79 2.34 7.70
CA LEU A 79 9.57 3.59 7.72
C LEU A 79 9.57 4.33 6.38
N THR A 80 9.56 3.58 5.28
CA THR A 80 9.49 4.16 3.94
C THR A 80 8.16 4.86 3.75
N TRP A 81 7.06 4.20 4.07
CA TRP A 81 5.72 4.76 3.92
C TRP A 81 5.41 5.86 4.94
N ASP A 82 5.95 5.79 6.16
CA ASP A 82 5.93 6.92 7.11
C ASP A 82 6.63 8.16 6.53
N SER A 83 7.76 7.95 5.87
CA SER A 83 8.51 9.04 5.25
C SER A 83 7.79 9.62 4.04
N VAL A 84 7.01 8.83 3.31
CA VAL A 84 6.10 9.34 2.27
C VAL A 84 4.93 10.11 2.91
N ALA A 85 4.26 9.51 3.89
CA ALA A 85 3.09 10.06 4.57
C ALA A 85 3.36 11.42 5.23
N MET A 86 4.56 11.64 5.77
CA MET A 86 4.98 12.94 6.31
C MET A 86 4.73 14.09 5.34
N PHE A 87 4.88 13.84 4.03
CA PHE A 87 4.74 14.84 2.97
C PHE A 87 3.46 14.65 2.14
N LEU A 88 2.50 13.85 2.60
CA LEU A 88 1.17 13.87 2.00
C LEU A 88 0.35 15.06 2.52
N PRO A 89 -0.53 15.64 1.69
CA PRO A 89 -1.45 16.66 2.17
C PRO A 89 -2.43 16.06 3.21
N PRO A 90 -2.83 16.82 4.23
CA PRO A 90 -3.74 16.34 5.29
C PRO A 90 -5.19 16.17 4.82
N LYS A 91 -5.50 16.59 3.60
CA LYS A 91 -6.79 16.40 2.96
C LYS A 91 -6.56 15.68 1.63
N PRO A 92 -7.48 14.79 1.23
CA PRO A 92 -7.37 14.15 -0.05
C PRO A 92 -7.24 15.21 -1.15
N PRO A 93 -6.33 15.00 -2.12
CA PRO A 93 -6.10 15.94 -3.21
C PRO A 93 -7.39 16.13 -4.04
N PRO A 94 -7.47 17.20 -4.85
CA PRO A 94 -8.57 17.36 -5.79
C PRO A 94 -8.77 16.11 -6.66
N ALA A 95 -9.98 15.96 -7.21
CA ALA A 95 -10.38 14.75 -7.92
C ALA A 95 -9.30 14.27 -8.91
N PRO A 96 -8.92 12.97 -8.87
CA PRO A 96 -7.81 12.47 -9.68
C PRO A 96 -8.08 12.66 -11.17
N PRO A 97 -7.02 12.71 -12.02
CA PRO A 97 -7.16 12.74 -13.46
C PRO A 97 -8.13 11.67 -13.98
N LYS A 98 -8.84 11.94 -15.08
CA LYS A 98 -9.91 11.07 -15.59
C LYS A 98 -9.45 9.61 -15.78
N ALA A 99 -8.24 9.39 -16.29
CA ALA A 99 -7.69 8.06 -16.50
C ALA A 99 -7.51 7.29 -15.18
N LEU A 100 -6.87 7.91 -14.18
CA LEU A 100 -6.70 7.32 -12.84
C LEU A 100 -8.05 7.06 -12.17
N ARG A 101 -9.01 8.00 -12.29
CA ARG A 101 -10.36 7.84 -11.77
C ARG A 101 -11.07 6.61 -12.34
N SER A 102 -10.84 6.26 -13.61
CA SER A 102 -11.42 5.06 -14.22
C SER A 102 -10.86 3.79 -13.58
N LYS A 103 -9.53 3.70 -13.43
CA LYS A 103 -8.86 2.57 -12.77
C LYS A 103 -9.34 2.40 -11.32
N LEU A 104 -9.39 3.49 -10.55
CA LEU A 104 -9.88 3.49 -9.17
C LEU A 104 -11.35 3.06 -9.07
N LYS A 105 -12.18 3.41 -10.06
CA LYS A 105 -13.57 2.93 -10.14
C LYS A 105 -13.62 1.43 -10.41
N SER A 106 -12.79 0.91 -11.32
CA SER A 106 -12.71 -0.53 -11.61
C SER A 106 -12.29 -1.33 -10.37
N ILE A 107 -11.29 -0.84 -9.62
CA ILE A 107 -10.88 -1.43 -8.34
C ILE A 107 -12.05 -1.46 -7.36
N ALA A 108 -12.70 -0.32 -7.15
CA ALA A 108 -13.83 -0.23 -6.22
C ALA A 108 -14.98 -1.16 -6.63
N SER A 109 -15.25 -1.32 -7.94
CA SER A 109 -16.30 -2.23 -8.42
C SER A 109 -15.97 -3.72 -8.28
N ALA A 110 -14.70 -4.09 -8.13
CA ALA A 110 -14.32 -5.47 -7.81
C ALA A 110 -14.63 -5.81 -6.34
N CYS A 111 -14.77 -4.80 -5.49
CA CYS A 111 -15.02 -4.93 -4.06
C CYS A 111 -16.52 -4.94 -3.73
N SER A 112 -16.91 -5.64 -2.66
CA SER A 112 -18.30 -5.67 -2.15
C SER A 112 -18.37 -6.01 -0.67
N GLY A 113 -19.43 -5.57 0.00
CA GLY A 113 -19.77 -5.88 1.39
C GLY A 113 -18.76 -5.33 2.41
N SER A 114 -18.46 -6.12 3.45
CA SER A 114 -17.41 -5.85 4.42
C SER A 114 -16.04 -6.04 3.80
N LEU A 115 -15.09 -5.17 4.16
CA LEU A 115 -13.82 -5.05 3.46
C LEU A 115 -12.64 -4.90 4.41
N LEU A 116 -11.64 -5.75 4.23
CA LEU A 116 -10.30 -5.58 4.79
C LEU A 116 -9.39 -4.98 3.70
N ASP A 117 -8.91 -3.77 3.90
CA ASP A 117 -8.05 -3.03 2.97
C ASP A 117 -6.60 -3.09 3.46
N ILE A 118 -5.79 -4.00 2.88
CA ILE A 118 -4.41 -4.27 3.32
C ILE A 118 -3.44 -3.37 2.58
N GLY A 119 -2.67 -2.59 3.34
CA GLY A 119 -1.89 -1.47 2.82
C GLY A 119 -2.79 -0.31 2.39
N CYS A 120 -3.76 0.05 3.24
CA CYS A 120 -4.79 1.05 2.90
C CYS A 120 -4.22 2.47 2.69
N GLY A 121 -2.98 2.72 3.07
CA GLY A 121 -2.33 4.02 2.98
C GLY A 121 -3.12 5.11 3.70
N ASP A 122 -3.27 6.25 3.04
CA ASP A 122 -4.05 7.39 3.50
C ASP A 122 -5.57 7.24 3.26
N GLY A 123 -6.02 6.07 2.77
CA GLY A 123 -7.42 5.82 2.45
C GLY A 123 -7.88 6.47 1.13
N SER A 124 -6.98 6.76 0.20
CA SER A 124 -7.29 7.38 -1.10
C SER A 124 -8.34 6.63 -1.95
N LEU A 125 -8.54 5.33 -1.72
CA LEU A 125 -9.54 4.52 -2.42
C LEU A 125 -10.96 4.65 -1.83
N ILE A 126 -11.11 5.07 -0.57
CA ILE A 126 -12.39 5.15 0.14
C ILE A 126 -13.46 6.00 -0.59
N PRO A 127 -13.16 7.16 -1.20
CA PRO A 127 -14.14 7.94 -1.95
C PRO A 127 -14.71 7.20 -3.17
N HIS A 128 -14.01 6.19 -3.67
CA HIS A 128 -14.44 5.33 -4.76
C HIS A 128 -15.27 4.16 -4.23
N LEU A 129 -14.84 3.53 -3.14
CA LEU A 129 -15.59 2.47 -2.45
C LEU A 129 -16.97 2.95 -2.00
N ARG A 130 -17.06 4.14 -1.39
CA ARG A 130 -18.35 4.73 -0.93
C ARG A 130 -19.38 4.98 -2.03
N LYS A 131 -18.98 4.95 -3.30
CA LYS A 131 -19.89 5.09 -4.45
C LYS A 131 -20.46 3.76 -4.90
N MET A 132 -19.97 2.65 -4.36
CA MET A 132 -20.48 1.32 -4.66
C MET A 132 -21.74 1.07 -3.83
N LYS A 133 -22.74 0.48 -4.48
CA LYS A 133 -24.05 0.21 -3.88
C LYS A 133 -23.94 -0.68 -2.65
N ASP A 134 -23.03 -1.65 -2.69
CA ASP A 134 -22.91 -2.70 -1.69
C ASP A 134 -21.71 -2.48 -0.75
N PHE A 135 -21.17 -1.25 -0.68
CA PHE A 135 -20.11 -0.92 0.27
C PHE A 135 -20.67 -0.79 1.69
N ASP A 136 -20.26 -1.70 2.57
CA ASP A 136 -20.60 -1.62 3.99
C ASP A 136 -19.51 -0.87 4.76
N SER A 137 -19.77 0.41 5.05
CA SER A 137 -18.84 1.23 5.83
C SER A 137 -18.64 0.73 7.27
N SER A 138 -19.60 -0.01 7.84
CA SER A 138 -19.49 -0.56 9.19
C SER A 138 -18.59 -1.80 9.24
N GLY A 139 -18.51 -2.53 8.12
CA GLY A 139 -17.61 -3.65 7.91
C GLY A 139 -16.28 -3.31 7.23
N TYR A 140 -15.93 -2.02 7.08
CA TYR A 140 -14.63 -1.61 6.54
C TYR A 140 -13.58 -1.55 7.64
N HIS A 141 -12.42 -2.16 7.38
CA HIS A 141 -11.22 -2.03 8.19
C HIS A 141 -9.99 -1.81 7.30
N GLY A 142 -9.31 -0.68 7.49
CA GLY A 142 -8.05 -0.37 6.81
C GLY A 142 -6.84 -0.74 7.66
N LEU A 143 -5.91 -1.48 7.07
CA LEU A 143 -4.71 -1.99 7.71
C LEU A 143 -3.48 -1.43 6.99
N ASP A 144 -2.52 -0.82 7.70
CA ASP A 144 -1.27 -0.35 7.10
C ASP A 144 -0.14 -0.40 8.12
N SER A 145 1.06 -0.83 7.70
CA SER A 145 2.21 -0.91 8.60
C SER A 145 2.77 0.48 8.96
N SER A 146 2.41 1.55 8.24
CA SER A 146 2.80 2.93 8.52
C SER A 146 1.82 3.62 9.49
N PRO A 147 2.25 3.95 10.72
CA PRO A 147 1.42 4.71 11.66
C PRO A 147 1.01 6.08 11.12
N LEU A 148 1.86 6.73 10.31
CA LEU A 148 1.53 8.03 9.72
C LEU A 148 0.48 7.91 8.61
N MET A 149 0.48 6.86 7.79
CA MET A 149 -0.60 6.58 6.85
C MET A 149 -1.94 6.40 7.56
N ILE A 150 -1.97 5.56 8.61
CA ILE A 150 -3.17 5.35 9.41
C ILE A 150 -3.66 6.63 10.08
N LYS A 151 -2.75 7.48 10.56
CA LYS A 151 -3.11 8.80 11.10
C LYS A 151 -3.80 9.68 10.06
N LEU A 152 -3.31 9.71 8.82
CA LEU A 152 -3.92 10.48 7.73
C LEU A 152 -5.29 9.92 7.32
N ALA A 153 -5.40 8.60 7.19
CA ALA A 153 -6.64 7.91 6.86
C ALA A 153 -7.72 8.14 7.94
N SER A 154 -7.36 7.95 9.20
CA SER A 154 -8.26 8.15 10.35
C SER A 154 -8.73 9.60 10.48
N ALA A 155 -7.84 10.57 10.23
CA ALA A 155 -8.22 11.98 10.22
C ALA A 155 -9.19 12.32 9.08
N SER A 156 -9.03 11.70 7.91
CA SER A 156 -9.87 11.90 6.74
C SER A 156 -11.22 11.17 6.84
N TYR A 157 -11.25 10.02 7.53
CA TYR A 157 -12.41 9.14 7.61
C TYR A 157 -12.69 8.66 9.05
N PRO A 158 -12.99 9.57 10.00
CA PRO A 158 -13.08 9.27 11.44
C PRO A 158 -14.22 8.31 11.85
N LYS A 159 -15.04 7.87 10.89
CA LYS A 159 -16.14 6.91 11.11
C LYS A 159 -15.80 5.49 10.64
N LEU A 160 -14.62 5.29 10.06
CA LEU A 160 -14.15 3.98 9.59
C LEU A 160 -13.11 3.43 10.56
N SER A 161 -12.93 2.11 10.55
CA SER A 161 -11.96 1.42 11.39
C SER A 161 -10.60 1.36 10.69
N PHE A 162 -9.53 1.62 11.43
CA PHE A 162 -8.16 1.53 10.95
C PHE A 162 -7.23 0.99 12.05
N SER A 163 -6.22 0.20 11.70
CA SER A 163 -5.14 -0.17 12.62
C SER A 163 -3.77 -0.11 11.95
N SER A 164 -2.74 0.17 12.76
CA SER A 164 -1.36 0.20 12.32
C SER A 164 -0.62 -1.04 12.82
N GLU A 165 -0.49 -2.02 11.94
CA GLU A 165 0.16 -3.31 12.20
C GLU A 165 0.53 -3.98 10.88
N THR A 166 1.43 -4.97 10.94
CA THR A 166 1.76 -5.81 9.79
C THR A 166 0.68 -6.85 9.57
N PHE A 167 0.26 -7.07 8.33
CA PHE A 167 -0.59 -8.18 7.98
C PHE A 167 0.22 -9.48 7.98
N ASP A 168 0.01 -10.33 8.99
CA ASP A 168 0.60 -11.66 9.08
C ASP A 168 -0.39 -12.65 9.73
N SER A 169 0.02 -13.90 9.92
CA SER A 169 -0.82 -14.95 10.52
C SER A 169 -1.28 -14.68 11.96
N LYS A 170 -0.82 -13.62 12.62
CA LYS A 170 -1.27 -13.18 13.94
C LYS A 170 -2.44 -12.21 13.88
N PHE A 171 -2.76 -11.67 12.70
CA PHE A 171 -3.91 -10.79 12.52
C PHE A 171 -5.22 -11.57 12.74
N ASP A 172 -5.95 -11.26 13.80
CA ASP A 172 -7.16 -11.99 14.20
C ASP A 172 -8.36 -11.04 14.31
N PRO A 173 -9.06 -10.77 13.20
CA PRO A 173 -10.20 -9.88 13.21
C PRO A 173 -11.41 -10.57 13.86
N PRO A 174 -12.28 -9.81 14.57
CA PRO A 174 -13.44 -10.39 15.25
C PRO A 174 -14.50 -10.96 14.28
N THR A 175 -14.43 -10.58 13.00
CA THR A 175 -15.38 -10.97 11.97
C THR A 175 -14.67 -11.23 10.65
N LYS A 176 -15.22 -12.16 9.86
CA LYS A 176 -14.79 -12.41 8.48
C LYS A 176 -15.24 -11.29 7.53
N PHE A 177 -14.56 -11.18 6.40
CA PHE A 177 -14.81 -10.17 5.37
C PHE A 177 -15.38 -10.79 4.10
N THR A 178 -16.23 -10.05 3.39
CA THR A 178 -16.63 -10.46 2.02
C THR A 178 -15.54 -10.12 1.01
N THR A 179 -14.76 -9.06 1.23
CA THR A 179 -13.61 -8.70 0.40
C THR A 179 -12.35 -8.52 1.24
N VAL A 180 -11.25 -9.15 0.83
CA VAL A 180 -9.88 -8.76 1.24
C VAL A 180 -9.19 -8.11 0.04
N LEU A 181 -8.73 -6.88 0.20
CA LEU A 181 -8.15 -6.07 -0.86
C LEU A 181 -6.66 -5.84 -0.61
N PHE A 182 -5.84 -6.12 -1.62
CA PHE A 182 -4.44 -5.73 -1.71
C PHE A 182 -4.27 -4.71 -2.83
N SER A 183 -4.42 -3.42 -2.51
CA SER A 183 -4.23 -2.34 -3.47
C SER A 183 -2.83 -1.75 -3.38
N ALA A 184 -1.99 -2.08 -4.35
CA ALA A 184 -0.58 -1.69 -4.43
C ALA A 184 0.24 -2.09 -3.18
N SER A 185 -0.12 -3.20 -2.55
CA SER A 185 0.52 -3.67 -1.32
C SER A 185 1.14 -5.08 -1.40
N LEU A 186 0.61 -5.97 -2.26
CA LEU A 186 1.04 -7.38 -2.30
C LEU A 186 2.54 -7.56 -2.58
N GLN A 187 3.15 -6.65 -3.35
CA GLN A 187 4.57 -6.70 -3.73
C GLN A 187 5.53 -6.47 -2.54
N PHE A 188 5.02 -5.98 -1.41
CA PHE A 188 5.78 -5.81 -0.17
C PHE A 188 5.69 -7.03 0.75
N PHE A 189 5.07 -8.13 0.35
CA PHE A 189 5.06 -9.36 1.15
C PHE A 189 6.14 -10.32 0.67
N LYS A 190 6.83 -10.96 1.62
CA LYS A 190 7.88 -11.93 1.32
C LYS A 190 7.35 -13.20 0.64
N GLU A 191 6.15 -13.62 1.01
CA GLU A 191 5.52 -14.84 0.50
C GLU A 191 4.09 -14.51 0.05
N PRO A 192 3.90 -13.89 -1.14
CA PRO A 192 2.58 -13.50 -1.64
C PRO A 192 1.57 -14.64 -1.68
N THR A 193 1.97 -15.86 -2.08
CA THR A 193 1.07 -17.02 -2.10
C THR A 193 0.57 -17.39 -0.70
N GLU A 194 1.45 -17.42 0.30
CA GLU A 194 1.05 -17.70 1.69
C GLU A 194 0.22 -16.56 2.28
N THR A 195 0.51 -15.32 1.86
CA THR A 195 -0.30 -14.13 2.20
C THR A 195 -1.73 -14.25 1.66
N LEU A 196 -1.88 -14.71 0.40
CA LEU A 196 -3.20 -14.95 -0.22
C LEU A 196 -3.92 -16.14 0.44
N LYS A 197 -3.22 -17.22 0.79
CA LYS A 197 -3.77 -18.34 1.57
C LYS A 197 -4.30 -17.88 2.92
N PHE A 198 -3.54 -17.04 3.62
CA PHE A 198 -4.00 -16.48 4.88
C PHE A 198 -5.22 -15.57 4.69
N ALA A 199 -5.20 -14.67 3.69
CA ALA A 199 -6.35 -13.84 3.34
C ALA A 199 -7.63 -14.66 3.06
N ARG A 200 -7.51 -15.82 2.39
CA ARG A 200 -8.64 -16.75 2.16
C ARG A 200 -9.30 -17.22 3.46
N THR A 201 -8.54 -17.40 4.54
CA THR A 201 -9.10 -17.83 5.84
C THR A 201 -10.00 -16.76 6.49
N LEU A 202 -9.74 -15.49 6.16
CA LEU A 202 -10.48 -14.33 6.67
C LEU A 202 -11.77 -14.07 5.88
N LEU A 203 -12.02 -14.80 4.79
CA LEU A 203 -13.19 -14.61 3.94
C LEU A 203 -14.43 -15.32 4.50
N THR A 204 -15.59 -14.71 4.25
CA THR A 204 -16.90 -15.37 4.33
C THR A 204 -17.01 -16.49 3.29
N GLU A 205 -17.72 -17.58 3.58
CA GLU A 205 -17.73 -18.77 2.72
C GLU A 205 -18.52 -18.64 1.40
N ASP A 206 -19.51 -17.75 1.30
CA ASP A 206 -20.42 -17.74 0.13
C ASP A 206 -20.13 -16.64 -0.90
N LEU A 207 -19.55 -15.51 -0.47
CA LEU A 207 -19.33 -14.33 -1.31
C LEU A 207 -17.89 -13.77 -1.20
N GLY A 208 -17.02 -14.57 -0.58
CA GLY A 208 -15.64 -14.20 -0.29
C GLY A 208 -14.83 -13.95 -1.56
N ARG A 209 -14.10 -12.85 -1.60
CA ARG A 209 -13.13 -12.57 -2.67
C ARG A 209 -11.86 -11.92 -2.18
N ILE A 210 -10.76 -12.22 -2.86
CA ILE A 210 -9.49 -11.51 -2.74
C ILE A 210 -9.32 -10.65 -3.99
N VAL A 211 -9.09 -9.36 -3.82
CA VAL A 211 -8.81 -8.43 -4.91
C VAL A 211 -7.35 -8.00 -4.83
N VAL A 212 -6.59 -8.21 -5.89
CA VAL A 212 -5.20 -7.74 -6.00
C VAL A 212 -5.13 -6.73 -7.11
N THR A 213 -4.59 -5.54 -6.84
CA THR A 213 -4.53 -4.48 -7.83
C THR A 213 -3.29 -3.62 -7.71
N HIS A 214 -2.89 -3.02 -8.82
CA HIS A 214 -1.91 -1.95 -8.88
C HIS A 214 -2.28 -0.97 -9.99
N VAL A 215 -2.56 0.29 -9.65
CA VAL A 215 -3.06 1.31 -10.61
C VAL A 215 -2.07 1.61 -11.74
N ASN A 216 -0.77 1.39 -11.50
CA ASN A 216 0.30 1.55 -12.50
C ASN A 216 0.69 0.23 -13.18
N GLY A 217 0.02 -0.87 -12.86
CA GLY A 217 0.25 -2.18 -13.47
C GLY A 217 1.51 -2.92 -13.02
N ALA A 218 1.68 -4.13 -13.54
CA ALA A 218 2.79 -5.01 -13.21
C ALA A 218 4.13 -4.50 -13.73
N SER A 219 4.16 -3.79 -14.87
CA SER A 219 5.40 -3.24 -15.41
C SER A 219 6.06 -2.24 -14.46
N PHE A 220 5.25 -1.44 -13.78
CA PHE A 220 5.69 -0.52 -12.75
C PHE A 220 6.34 -1.28 -11.58
N VAL A 221 5.67 -2.32 -11.05
CA VAL A 221 6.19 -3.11 -9.93
C VAL A 221 7.50 -3.82 -10.29
N ARG A 222 7.62 -4.35 -11.52
CA ARG A 222 8.90 -4.92 -12.01
C ARG A 222 10.02 -3.89 -12.02
N ASN A 223 9.73 -2.66 -12.42
CA ASN A 223 10.71 -1.57 -12.41
C ASN A 223 11.04 -1.14 -10.97
N GLU A 224 10.04 -1.02 -10.11
CA GLU A 224 10.19 -0.68 -8.71
C GLU A 224 11.08 -1.70 -7.98
N ARG A 225 10.86 -3.00 -8.20
CA ARG A 225 11.71 -4.09 -7.68
C ARG A 225 13.15 -3.98 -8.12
N LYS A 226 13.40 -3.68 -9.41
CA LYS A 226 14.76 -3.49 -9.93
C LYS A 226 15.48 -2.34 -9.23
N LEU A 227 14.75 -1.25 -8.96
CA LEU A 227 15.30 -0.09 -8.28
C LEU A 227 15.42 -0.33 -6.77
N ASN A 228 14.48 -1.06 -6.16
CA ASN A 228 14.31 -1.20 -4.72
C ASN A 228 14.16 -2.66 -4.25
N PRO A 229 15.12 -3.56 -4.54
CA PRO A 229 14.96 -5.01 -4.33
C PRO A 229 14.89 -5.45 -2.87
N ASN A 230 15.12 -4.54 -1.91
CA ASN A 230 15.01 -4.82 -0.48
C ASN A 230 13.69 -4.29 0.10
N LEU A 231 12.97 -3.45 -0.64
CA LEU A 231 11.67 -2.91 -0.25
C LEU A 231 10.58 -3.73 -0.94
N VAL A 232 10.67 -3.85 -2.27
CA VAL A 232 9.80 -4.68 -3.09
C VAL A 232 10.50 -6.02 -3.28
N LEU A 233 9.98 -7.05 -2.62
CA LEU A 233 10.59 -8.38 -2.66
C LEU A 233 10.14 -9.17 -3.88
N GLU A 234 8.86 -9.03 -4.22
CA GLU A 234 8.19 -9.82 -5.23
C GLU A 234 7.56 -8.95 -6.32
N GLU A 235 7.39 -9.55 -7.50
CA GLU A 235 6.59 -8.97 -8.57
C GLU A 235 5.11 -9.27 -8.33
N LEU A 236 4.22 -8.59 -9.05
CA LEU A 236 2.82 -9.02 -9.05
C LEU A 236 2.73 -10.37 -9.79
N PRO A 237 1.99 -11.36 -9.26
CA PRO A 237 1.87 -12.65 -9.91
C PRO A 237 1.27 -12.52 -11.31
N SER A 238 1.77 -13.30 -12.26
CA SER A 238 1.15 -13.45 -13.58
C SER A 238 -0.23 -14.12 -13.48
N GLU A 239 -1.01 -14.05 -14.55
CA GLU A 239 -2.31 -14.74 -14.64
C GLU A 239 -2.16 -16.24 -14.36
N THR A 240 -1.21 -16.91 -15.01
CA THR A 240 -0.94 -18.35 -14.78
C THR A 240 -0.53 -18.69 -13.35
N GLU A 241 0.24 -17.82 -12.69
CA GLU A 241 0.59 -18.00 -11.28
C GLU A 241 -0.64 -17.83 -10.38
N LEU A 242 -1.50 -16.84 -10.65
CA LEU A 242 -2.75 -16.68 -9.91
C LEU A 242 -3.74 -17.80 -10.19
N GLU A 243 -3.82 -18.35 -11.40
CA GLU A 243 -4.69 -19.50 -11.70
C GLU A 243 -4.31 -20.70 -10.83
N LYS A 244 -3.01 -20.95 -10.69
CA LYS A 244 -2.52 -21.99 -9.80
C LYS A 244 -2.90 -21.73 -8.34
N VAL A 245 -2.67 -20.50 -7.85
CA VAL A 245 -3.03 -20.13 -6.47
C VAL A 245 -4.54 -20.24 -6.26
N ALA A 246 -5.36 -19.75 -7.19
CA ALA A 246 -6.81 -19.83 -7.12
C ALA A 246 -7.28 -21.30 -7.05
N GLY A 247 -6.69 -22.19 -7.86
CA GLY A 247 -6.93 -23.64 -7.79
C GLY A 247 -6.57 -24.26 -6.44
N GLU A 248 -5.44 -23.86 -5.83
CA GLU A 248 -5.06 -24.29 -4.47
C GLU A 248 -6.03 -23.79 -3.39
N LEU A 249 -6.65 -22.62 -3.59
CA LEU A 249 -7.60 -22.00 -2.67
C LEU A 249 -9.06 -22.44 -2.88
N GLY A 250 -9.33 -23.18 -3.95
CA GLY A 250 -10.69 -23.50 -4.38
C GLY A 250 -11.49 -22.26 -4.78
N MET A 251 -10.85 -21.33 -5.49
CA MET A 251 -11.42 -20.07 -5.95
C MET A 251 -11.31 -19.97 -7.48
N ASP A 252 -12.23 -19.22 -8.09
CA ASP A 252 -12.17 -18.85 -9.50
C ASP A 252 -11.35 -17.57 -9.69
N LEU A 253 -10.52 -17.53 -10.73
CA LEU A 253 -9.77 -16.34 -11.11
C LEU A 253 -10.55 -15.52 -12.16
N HIS A 254 -10.68 -14.22 -11.88
CA HIS A 254 -11.04 -13.20 -12.86
C HIS A 254 -9.90 -12.20 -13.00
N PHE A 255 -9.24 -12.22 -14.16
CA PHE A 255 -8.11 -11.35 -14.44
C PHE A 255 -8.51 -10.24 -15.42
N GLY A 256 -8.18 -8.98 -15.10
CA GLY A 256 -8.48 -7.83 -15.94
C GLY A 256 -7.52 -7.71 -17.12
N GLU A 257 -8.01 -7.18 -18.25
CA GLU A 257 -7.18 -6.86 -19.40
C GLU A 257 -6.15 -5.75 -19.08
N GLY A 258 -4.97 -5.81 -19.72
CA GLY A 258 -3.98 -4.72 -19.66
C GLY A 258 -3.13 -4.68 -18.39
N SER A 259 -2.81 -5.85 -17.83
CA SER A 259 -2.12 -6.01 -16.53
C SER A 259 -0.81 -5.24 -16.36
N ASP A 260 -0.10 -4.97 -17.46
CA ASP A 260 1.17 -4.25 -17.42
C ASP A 260 1.03 -2.75 -17.10
N ASP A 261 -0.07 -2.12 -17.50
CA ASP A 261 -0.36 -0.70 -17.24
C ASP A 261 -1.44 -0.51 -16.16
N PHE A 262 -2.23 -1.54 -15.89
CA PHE A 262 -3.22 -1.60 -14.83
C PHE A 262 -3.45 -3.05 -14.41
N TYR A 263 -3.04 -3.40 -13.20
CA TYR A 263 -3.21 -4.74 -12.69
C TYR A 263 -4.49 -4.81 -11.87
N LEU A 264 -5.39 -5.72 -12.20
CA LEU A 264 -6.58 -6.04 -11.42
C LEU A 264 -6.88 -7.53 -11.57
N ALA A 265 -6.81 -8.25 -10.47
CA ALA A 265 -7.17 -9.65 -10.37
C ALA A 265 -8.15 -9.83 -9.22
N THR A 266 -9.15 -10.69 -9.40
CA THR A 266 -10.09 -11.09 -8.36
C THR A 266 -10.09 -12.60 -8.27
N LEU A 267 -9.88 -13.14 -7.07
CA LEU A 267 -10.10 -14.54 -6.76
C LEU A 267 -11.42 -14.62 -5.99
N SER A 268 -12.41 -15.38 -6.44
CA SER A 268 -13.73 -15.47 -5.82
C SER A 268 -14.14 -16.90 -5.51
N LEU A 269 -14.91 -17.08 -4.44
CA LEU A 269 -15.59 -18.35 -4.13
C LEU A 269 -16.79 -18.60 -5.03
#